data_AF-A0A358EGS2-F1
#
_entry.id   AF-A0A358EGS2-F1
#
_cell.length_a   1.000
_cell.length_b   1.000
_cell.length_c   1.000
_cell.angle_alpha   90.00
_cell.angle_beta   90.00
_cell.angle_gamma   90.00
#
_symmetry.space_group_name_H-M   'P 1'
#
loop_
_entity.id
_entity.type
_entity.pdbx_description
1 polymer ?
#
loop_
_entity_poly.entity_id
_entity_poly.type
_entity_poly.pdbx_seq_one_letter_code
_entity_poly.pdbx_strand_id
1 'polypeptide(L)' 'MTIDGVETPILAQATKQAFLYVLNRETGEPVWPVEYREVPKSMIPGEHLAETQPFPTRPA' A
#
# COMPACT_ATOMS: atom_id res chain seq x y z
N MET A 1 16.42 -5.44 -5.32
CA MET A 1 16.66 -5.24 -3.87
C MET A 1 16.68 -6.60 -3.21
N THR A 2 17.59 -6.86 -2.27
CA THR A 2 17.61 -8.15 -1.57
C THR A 2 16.54 -8.16 -0.47
N ILE A 3 15.57 -9.07 -0.57
CA ILE A 3 14.52 -9.33 0.44
C ILE A 3 14.68 -10.76 0.90
N ASP A 4 14.80 -10.97 2.22
CA ASP A 4 14.97 -12.29 2.83
C ASP A 4 16.10 -13.14 2.19
N GLY A 5 17.18 -12.47 1.77
CA GLY A 5 18.34 -13.10 1.14
C GLY A 5 18.21 -13.35 -0.38
N VAL A 6 17.08 -12.99 -0.99
CA VAL A 6 16.82 -13.19 -2.42
C VAL A 6 16.79 -11.86 -3.16
N GLU A 7 17.49 -11.77 -4.30
CA GLU A 7 17.38 -10.62 -5.18
C GLU A 7 15.97 -10.56 -5.76
N THR A 8 15.21 -9.54 -5.33
CA THR A 8 13.82 -9.34 -5.74
C THR A 8 13.72 -8.09 -6.63
N PRO A 9 13.09 -8.20 -7.82
CA PRO A 9 12.86 -7.06 -8.70
C PRO A 9 11.70 -6.22 -8.14
N ILE A 10 11.97 -4.98 -7.74
CA ILE A 10 10.97 -4.15 -7.05
C ILE A 10 10.55 -2.91 -7.85
N LEU A 11 9.31 -2.48 -7.62
CA LEU A 11 8.78 -1.15 -7.92
C LEU A 11 8.41 -0.48 -6.60
N ALA A 12 8.92 0.72 -6.35
CA ALA A 12 8.54 1.52 -5.20
C ALA A 12 7.76 2.75 -5.67
N GLN A 13 6.52 2.91 -5.21
CA GLN A 13 5.61 3.97 -5.63
C GLN A 13 5.14 4.80 -4.45
N ALA A 14 5.54 6.07 -4.43
CA ALA A 14 5.07 7.05 -3.47
C ALA A 14 3.67 7.57 -3.86
N THR A 15 2.83 7.81 -2.88
CA THR A 15 1.44 8.25 -3.08
C THR A 15 1.16 9.58 -2.39
N LYS A 16 0.05 10.22 -2.75
CA LYS A 16 -0.42 11.45 -2.09
C LYS A 16 -0.91 11.22 -0.66
N GLN A 17 -1.06 9.96 -0.24
CA GLN A 17 -1.32 9.58 1.15
C GLN A 17 -0.05 9.60 2.02
N ALA A 18 1.09 10.04 1.46
CA ALA A 18 2.42 10.00 2.09
C ALA A 18 2.93 8.58 2.41
N PHE A 19 2.33 7.56 1.77
CA PHE A 19 2.78 6.18 1.86
C PHE A 19 3.64 5.78 0.67
N LEU A 20 4.61 4.88 0.92
CA LEU A 20 5.41 4.20 -0.10
C LEU A 20 4.96 2.74 -0.18
N TYR A 21 4.40 2.34 -1.31
CA TYR A 21 4.07 0.95 -1.60
C TYR A 21 5.21 0.30 -2.37
N VAL A 22 5.64 -0.88 -1.94
CA VAL A 22 6.70 -1.63 -2.60
C VAL A 22 6.15 -2.95 -3.10
N LEU A 23 6.24 -3.16 -4.42
CA LEU A 23 5.71 -4.32 -5.12
C LEU A 23 6.83 -5.07 -5.82
N ASN A 24 6.67 -6.38 -6.00
CA ASN A 24 7.42 -7.10 -7.03
C ASN A 24 6.93 -6.58 -8.39
N ARG A 25 7.82 -5.97 -9.17
CA ARG A 25 7.44 -5.30 -10.43
C ARG A 25 7.01 -6.28 -11.54
N GLU A 26 7.28 -7.57 -11.38
CA GLU A 26 6.97 -8.61 -12.35
C GLU A 26 5.62 -9.28 -12.06
N THR A 27 5.30 -9.49 -10.77
CA THR A 27 4.03 -10.14 -10.36
C THR A 27 2.95 -9.14 -9.93
N GLY A 28 3.34 -7.93 -9.52
CA GLY A 28 2.45 -6.94 -8.91
C GLY A 28 2.13 -7.22 -7.43
N GLU A 29 2.66 -8.29 -6.86
CA GLU A 29 2.44 -8.63 -5.45
C GLU A 29 3.19 -7.68 -4.51
N PRO A 30 2.62 -7.33 -3.36
CA PRO A 30 3.30 -6.47 -2.40
C PRO A 30 4.46 -7.20 -1.73
N VAL A 31 5.60 -6.51 -1.60
CA VAL A 31 6.81 -7.06 -0.95
C VAL A 31 6.60 -7.23 0.56
N TRP A 32 5.80 -6.34 1.18
CA TRP A 32 5.40 -6.45 2.58
C TRP A 32 3.88 -6.41 2.69
N PRO A 33 3.31 -6.98 3.77
CA PRO A 33 1.86 -6.93 3.98
C PRO A 33 1.31 -5.51 3.91
N VAL A 34 0.15 -5.38 3.26
CA VAL A 34 -0.67 -4.18 3.25
C VAL A 34 -1.92 -4.49 4.06
N GLU A 35 -2.12 -3.75 5.15
CA GLU A 35 -3.29 -3.93 6.02
C GLU A 35 -4.43 -3.05 5.54
N TYR A 36 -5.63 -3.61 5.51
CA TYR A 36 -6.84 -2.84 5.26
C TYR A 36 -7.46 -2.44 6.59
N ARG A 37 -7.52 -1.12 6.85
CA ARG A 37 -8.01 -0.58 8.12
C ARG A 37 -9.27 0.24 7.87
N GLU A 38 -10.22 0.19 8.81
CA GLU A 38 -11.37 1.07 8.79
C GLU A 38 -10.92 2.53 8.81
N VAL A 39 -11.58 3.37 8.01
CA VAL A 39 -11.32 4.81 7.96
C VAL A 39 -12.61 5.59 8.21
N PRO A 40 -12.52 6.86 8.65
CA PRO A 40 -13.69 7.70 8.79
C PRO A 40 -14.51 7.77 7.49
N LYS A 41 -15.83 7.73 7.63
CA LYS A 41 -16.75 7.93 6.51
C LYS A 41 -16.67 9.38 6.03
N SER A 42 -17.03 9.60 4.76
CA SER A 42 -17.17 10.95 4.25
C SER A 42 -18.31 11.69 4.95
N MET A 43 -18.09 12.99 5.15
CA MET A 43 -19.11 13.93 5.61
C MET A 43 -19.70 14.76 4.46
N ILE A 44 -19.23 14.56 3.23
CA ILE A 44 -19.65 15.31 2.04
C ILE A 44 -20.90 14.65 1.44
N PRO A 45 -22.02 15.39 1.28
CA PRO A 45 -23.24 14.82 0.70
C PRO A 45 -23.02 14.23 -0.69
N GLY A 46 -23.42 12.97 -0.87
CA GLY A 46 -23.28 12.23 -2.13
C GLY A 46 -21.91 11.59 -2.38
N GLU A 47 -20.92 11.82 -1.51
CA GLU A 47 -19.62 11.14 -1.60
C GLU A 47 -19.69 9.75 -0.96
N HIS A 48 -19.22 8.73 -1.69
CA HIS A 48 -19.14 7.35 -1.23
C HIS A 48 -17.68 6.90 -1.20
N LEU A 49 -17.13 6.77 0.00
CA LEU A 49 -15.79 6.21 0.22
C LEU A 49 -15.88 4.72 0.55
N ALA A 50 -14.84 3.97 0.22
CA ALA A 50 -14.71 2.58 0.68
C ALA A 50 -14.53 2.54 2.21
N GLU A 51 -15.12 1.52 2.85
CA GLU A 51 -15.15 1.37 4.32
C GLU A 51 -13.75 1.16 4.92
N THR A 52 -12.84 0.54 4.16
CA THR A 52 -11.45 0.29 4.55
C THR A 52 -10.46 0.80 3.52
N GLN A 53 -9.28 1.20 3.96
CA GLN A 53 -8.19 1.67 3.10
C GLN A 53 -6.89 0.89 3.35
N PRO A 54 -6.02 0.76 2.34
CA PRO A 54 -4.73 0.09 2.49
C PRO A 54 -3.72 0.95 3.26
N PHE A 55 -2.94 0.30 4.11
CA PHE A 55 -1.80 0.87 4.84
C PHE A 55 -0.60 -0.05 4.68
N PRO A 56 0.52 0.41 4.08
CA PRO A 56 1.72 -0.41 4.03
C PRO A 56 2.28 -0.58 5.45
N THR A 57 2.74 -1.79 5.76
CA THR A 57 3.41 -2.07 7.04
C THR A 57 4.86 -1.59 7.07
N ARG A 58 5.46 -1.35 5.88
CA ARG A 58 6.84 -0.89 5.68
C ARG A 58 6.99 -0.09 4.37
N PRO A 59 8.00 0.80 4.28
CA PRO A 59 8.76 1.36 5.39
C PRO A 59 7.86 2.28 6.24
N ALA A 60 8.09 2.29 7.56
CA ALA A 60 7.43 3.21 8.49
C ALA A 60 8.25 4.51 8.61
#